data_AF-M0QQH1-F1
#
_entry.id   AF-M0QQH1-F1
#
_cell.length_a   1.000
_cell.length_b   1.000
_cell.length_c   1.000
_cell.angle_alpha   90.00
_cell.angle_beta   90.00
_cell.angle_gamma   90.00
#
_symmetry.space_group_name_H-M   'P 1'
#
loop_
_entity.id
_entity.type
_entity.pdbx_description
1 polymer ?
#
loop_
_entity_poly.entity_id
_entity_poly.type
_entity_poly.pdbx_seq_one_letter_code
_entity_poly.pdbx_strand_id
1 'polypeptide(L)'
;MAIGLVALVVLNATTGSGRLSAAVAFAGVAACLGFAAFGRLGRRGAVVLTVDSDTVYLGNERNGIVSRPLALLESVSLRGPAKETDPMRGAADHDLRITGQRFLVLGFRPQVDDHGVEAVPAETWRVGVVHSDPAAAEVVDRLRSVAPEAKPDPTRPDPRQGDPTQTRPTQTGPSAESIRTDEERPVPPSGPRIVDAGSDEAAERLWEEATRRHDEILRDYGAYELAPDLLLRFPAVTDVTLEPVQEFQLALDEATALRTDRYPGSRARADAYQQAVAVLRRRWIACETNGKQIKTSYFQASDQADLDRALKLYNHAQSSTAPAEQATYYGRVRDIVTTMTDRGVLHPPEPAVAELHAVTRRAIESRQEP
;
A
#
# COMPACT_ATOMS: atom_id res chain seq x y z
N MET A 1 25.08 26.34 9.52
CA MET A 1 26.17 26.99 8.75
C MET A 1 27.02 27.91 9.64
N ALA A 2 26.44 28.89 10.34
CA ALA A 2 27.23 29.84 11.16
C ALA A 2 28.00 29.19 12.34
N ILE A 3 27.42 28.21 13.03
CA ILE A 3 28.06 27.56 14.20
C ILE A 3 29.28 26.69 13.79
N GLY A 4 29.21 26.04 12.63
CA GLY A 4 30.31 25.22 12.11
C GLY A 4 31.53 26.04 11.70
N LEU A 5 31.32 27.26 11.22
CA LEU A 5 32.39 28.19 10.83
C LEU A 5 33.14 28.75 12.05
N VAL A 6 32.44 29.01 13.16
CA VAL A 6 33.05 29.47 14.42
C VAL A 6 33.89 28.37 15.07
N ALA A 7 33.41 27.13 15.06
CA ALA A 7 34.18 25.98 15.58
C ALA A 7 35.47 25.73 14.77
N LEU A 8 35.44 25.95 13.45
CA LEU A 8 36.60 25.78 12.57
C LEU A 8 37.70 26.83 12.84
N VAL A 9 37.30 28.07 13.12
CA VAL A 9 38.24 29.18 13.41
C VAL A 9 38.92 28.98 14.77
N VAL A 10 38.19 28.49 15.78
CA VAL A 10 38.76 28.21 17.11
C VAL A 10 39.71 27.01 17.08
N LEU A 11 39.43 26.00 16.25
CA LEU A 11 40.30 24.83 16.11
C LEU A 11 41.60 25.13 15.33
N ASN A 12 41.54 26.05 14.36
CA ASN A 12 42.71 26.49 13.59
C ASN A 12 43.68 27.37 14.41
N ALA A 13 43.18 28.02 15.47
CA ALA A 13 44.01 28.86 16.36
C ALA A 13 44.81 28.07 17.41
N THR A 14 44.50 26.78 17.63
CA THR A 14 44.99 26.03 18.81
C THR A 14 45.81 24.78 18.47
N THR A 15 45.94 24.39 17.20
CA THR A 15 46.67 23.16 16.81
C THR A 15 47.77 23.42 15.77
N GLY A 16 49.03 23.34 16.20
CA GLY A 16 50.24 23.64 15.40
C GLY A 16 50.58 22.66 14.28
N SER A 17 49.62 21.95 13.70
CA SER A 17 49.85 21.17 12.48
C SER A 17 48.62 21.21 11.58
N GLY A 18 48.71 21.98 10.49
CA GLY A 18 47.58 22.20 9.57
C GLY A 18 47.00 20.92 8.95
N ARG A 19 47.72 19.80 9.02
CA ARG A 19 47.22 18.47 8.61
C ARG A 19 46.17 17.90 9.58
N LEU A 20 46.34 18.11 10.89
CA LEU A 20 45.39 17.66 11.91
C LEU A 20 44.12 18.52 11.87
N SER A 21 44.25 19.82 11.70
CA SER A 21 43.13 20.76 11.57
C SER A 21 42.29 20.46 10.31
N ALA A 22 42.96 20.17 9.18
CA ALA A 22 42.30 19.77 7.94
C ALA A 22 41.58 18.43 8.07
N ALA A 23 42.18 17.43 8.74
CA ALA A 23 41.55 16.13 8.95
C ALA A 23 40.28 16.24 9.82
N VAL A 24 40.32 17.02 10.90
CA VAL A 24 39.15 17.23 11.78
C VAL A 24 38.07 18.04 11.08
N ALA A 25 38.43 19.06 10.31
CA ALA A 25 37.50 19.82 9.47
C ALA A 25 36.80 18.92 8.44
N PHE A 26 37.57 18.07 7.75
CA PHE A 26 37.03 17.15 6.76
C PHE A 26 36.13 16.10 7.40
N ALA A 27 36.54 15.53 8.54
CA ALA A 27 35.72 14.58 9.30
C ALA A 27 34.41 15.23 9.81
N GLY A 28 34.47 16.49 10.26
CA GLY A 28 33.28 17.24 10.69
C GLY A 28 32.33 17.52 9.53
N VAL A 29 32.85 17.97 8.38
CA VAL A 29 32.05 18.20 7.17
C VAL A 29 31.48 16.89 6.64
N ALA A 30 32.26 15.81 6.61
CA ALA A 30 31.80 14.47 6.21
C ALA A 30 30.75 13.91 7.17
N ALA A 31 30.88 14.14 8.48
CA ALA A 31 29.88 13.76 9.47
C ALA A 31 28.60 14.60 9.34
N CYS A 32 28.70 15.91 9.09
CA CYS A 32 27.55 16.77 8.84
C CYS A 32 26.84 16.44 7.53
N LEU A 33 27.59 16.19 6.45
CA LEU A 33 27.05 15.70 5.18
C LEU A 33 26.47 14.30 5.34
N GLY A 34 27.12 13.43 6.12
CA GLY A 34 26.64 12.12 6.51
C GLY A 34 25.30 12.19 7.24
N PHE A 35 25.18 13.03 8.28
CA PHE A 35 23.92 13.24 9.01
C PHE A 35 22.83 13.87 8.14
N ALA A 36 23.17 14.87 7.32
CA ALA A 36 22.23 15.50 6.39
C ALA A 36 21.76 14.53 5.29
N ALA A 37 22.63 13.64 4.82
CA ALA A 37 22.32 12.60 3.86
C ALA A 37 21.56 11.42 4.49
N PHE A 38 21.88 11.03 5.73
CA PHE A 38 21.21 9.94 6.45
C PHE A 38 19.74 10.27 6.72
N GLY A 39 19.42 11.55 6.98
CA GLY A 39 18.04 12.02 7.07
C GLY A 39 17.28 11.96 5.74
N ARG A 40 17.97 12.03 4.58
CA ARG A 40 17.41 11.93 3.22
C ARG A 40 17.35 10.50 2.67
N LEU A 41 18.20 9.60 3.14
CA LEU A 41 18.35 8.23 2.62
C LEU A 41 17.47 7.18 3.32
N GLY A 42 16.86 7.51 4.46
CA GLY A 42 15.79 6.66 4.99
C GLY A 42 14.63 6.66 3.98
N ARG A 43 14.21 5.48 3.49
CA ARG A 43 13.03 5.27 2.63
C ARG A 43 11.77 5.86 3.29
N ARG A 44 11.56 7.17 3.26
CA ARG A 44 10.35 7.80 3.81
C ARG A 44 9.19 7.27 2.98
N GLY A 45 8.22 6.64 3.64
CA GLY A 45 7.08 6.07 2.92
C GLY A 45 6.35 7.17 2.17
N ALA A 46 5.99 6.93 0.92
CA ALA A 46 5.16 7.88 0.18
C ALA A 46 3.84 8.10 0.93
N VAL A 47 3.41 9.35 1.00
CA VAL A 47 2.10 9.73 1.51
C VAL A 47 1.11 9.58 0.38
N VAL A 48 0.07 8.77 0.58
CA VAL A 48 -0.97 8.52 -0.41
C VAL A 48 -2.23 9.27 -0.02
N LEU A 49 -2.70 10.11 -0.94
CA LEU A 49 -4.01 10.76 -0.90
C LEU A 49 -4.67 10.50 -2.25
N THR A 50 -5.75 9.74 -2.27
CA THR A 50 -6.57 9.54 -3.46
C THR A 50 -8.04 9.43 -3.09
N VAL A 51 -8.90 9.68 -4.06
CA VAL A 51 -10.35 9.80 -3.87
C VAL A 51 -11.01 9.07 -5.03
N ASP A 52 -11.92 8.15 -4.72
CA ASP A 52 -12.83 7.54 -5.70
C ASP A 52 -14.23 8.20 -5.60
N SER A 53 -15.30 7.51 -6.04
CA SER A 53 -16.65 8.09 -6.02
C SER A 53 -17.27 8.21 -4.64
N ASP A 54 -16.91 7.33 -3.69
CA ASP A 54 -17.56 7.24 -2.39
C ASP A 54 -16.58 7.09 -1.21
N THR A 55 -15.28 7.05 -1.47
CA THR A 55 -14.23 6.74 -0.51
C THR A 55 -12.98 7.60 -0.75
N VAL A 56 -12.42 8.10 0.36
CA VAL A 56 -11.11 8.74 0.43
C VAL A 56 -10.11 7.74 0.99
N TYR A 57 -8.95 7.62 0.35
CA TYR A 57 -7.85 6.79 0.81
C TYR A 57 -6.70 7.66 1.30
N LEU A 58 -6.27 7.41 2.53
CA LEU A 58 -5.31 8.22 3.28
C LEU A 58 -4.28 7.30 3.94
N GLY A 59 -3.01 7.64 3.87
CA GLY A 59 -2.01 6.92 4.66
C GLY A 59 -0.60 7.06 4.12
N ASN A 60 0.25 6.16 4.58
CA ASN A 60 1.61 6.06 4.09
C ASN A 60 2.01 4.60 3.86
N GLU A 61 3.00 4.38 3.01
CA GLU A 61 3.46 3.03 2.62
C GLU A 61 3.91 2.15 3.80
N ARG A 62 4.23 2.72 4.97
CA ARG A 62 4.75 1.98 6.13
C ARG A 62 3.68 1.59 7.15
N ASN A 63 2.66 2.43 7.32
CA ASN A 63 1.65 2.28 8.37
C ASN A 63 0.29 1.82 7.80
N GLY A 64 0.21 1.62 6.48
CA GLY A 64 -1.00 1.19 5.79
C GLY A 64 -1.78 2.35 5.19
N ILE A 65 -2.70 2.00 4.29
CA ILE A 65 -3.64 2.92 3.66
C ILE A 65 -4.99 2.69 4.31
N VAL A 66 -5.54 3.73 4.93
CA VAL A 66 -6.86 3.76 5.54
C VAL A 66 -7.87 4.26 4.51
N SER A 67 -9.01 3.58 4.43
CA SER A 67 -10.16 3.97 3.61
C SER A 67 -11.25 4.58 4.48
N ARG A 68 -11.84 5.69 4.02
CA ARG A 68 -12.94 6.39 4.69
C ARG A 68 -14.02 6.76 3.68
N PRO A 69 -15.30 6.44 3.93
CA PRO A 69 -16.36 6.91 3.06
C PRO A 69 -16.37 8.44 2.95
N LEU A 70 -16.47 8.97 1.74
CA LEU A 70 -16.70 10.38 1.43
C LEU A 70 -17.93 10.92 2.13
N ALA A 71 -18.94 10.08 2.36
CA ALA A 71 -20.13 10.44 3.13
C ALA A 71 -19.80 10.82 4.58
N LEU A 72 -18.63 10.44 5.11
CA LEU A 72 -18.19 10.83 6.45
C LEU A 72 -17.36 12.12 6.46
N LEU A 73 -16.94 12.61 5.29
CA LEU A 73 -16.14 13.82 5.19
C LEU A 73 -16.98 15.05 5.53
N GLU A 74 -16.63 15.71 6.63
CA GLU A 74 -17.35 16.85 7.16
C GLU A 74 -16.68 18.17 6.75
N SER A 75 -15.35 18.20 6.73
CA SER A 75 -14.62 19.42 6.43
C SER A 75 -13.34 19.17 5.64
N VAL A 76 -13.06 20.10 4.72
CA VAL A 76 -11.84 20.13 3.92
C VAL A 76 -11.29 21.56 3.96
N SER A 77 -10.07 21.74 4.43
CA SER A 77 -9.40 23.04 4.36
C SER A 77 -7.94 22.91 3.95
N LEU A 78 -7.46 23.86 3.14
CA LEU A 78 -6.07 23.88 2.68
C LEU A 78 -5.27 24.88 3.51
N ARG A 79 -4.27 24.40 4.25
CA ARG A 79 -3.46 25.17 5.19
C ARG A 79 -1.98 25.12 4.80
N GLY A 80 -1.16 25.88 5.52
CA GLY A 80 0.30 25.89 5.31
C GLY A 80 0.76 26.81 4.16
N PRO A 81 2.09 26.90 3.97
CA PRO A 81 3.06 25.79 4.05
C PRO A 81 3.37 25.27 5.46
N ALA A 82 3.59 23.96 5.59
CA ALA A 82 3.93 23.32 6.86
C ALA A 82 5.35 23.74 7.29
N LYS A 83 5.52 24.01 8.59
CA LYS A 83 6.80 24.42 9.18
C LYS A 83 7.76 23.24 9.40
N GLU A 84 7.21 22.04 9.55
CA GLU A 84 7.93 20.82 9.88
C GLU A 84 7.32 19.63 9.12
N THR A 85 8.16 18.62 8.85
CA THR A 85 7.77 17.34 8.26
C THR A 85 7.51 16.40 9.42
N ASP A 86 6.35 15.76 9.44
CA ASP A 86 6.04 14.80 10.48
C ASP A 86 6.96 13.57 10.39
N PRO A 87 7.48 13.02 11.50
CA PRO A 87 8.26 11.79 11.49
C PRO A 87 7.48 10.55 11.00
N MET A 88 6.14 10.60 10.85
CA MET A 88 5.29 9.51 10.36
C MET A 88 5.48 8.21 11.18
N ARG A 89 5.56 8.33 12.52
CA ARG A 89 5.86 7.21 13.43
C ARG A 89 4.66 6.92 14.32
N GLY A 90 3.93 5.85 14.00
CA GLY A 90 2.83 5.35 14.82
C GLY A 90 1.72 4.71 13.98
N ALA A 91 0.90 3.86 14.60
CA ALA A 91 -0.18 3.12 13.94
C ALA A 91 -1.43 3.97 13.65
N ALA A 92 -1.54 5.17 14.23
CA ALA A 92 -2.70 6.06 14.11
C ALA A 92 -2.27 7.52 13.89
N ASP A 93 -1.17 7.73 13.18
CA ASP A 93 -0.63 9.07 12.98
C ASP A 93 -1.34 9.76 11.82
N HIS A 94 -2.37 10.54 12.15
CA HIS A 94 -3.17 11.30 11.18
C HIS A 94 -2.43 12.56 10.68
N ASP A 95 -1.17 12.76 11.07
CA ASP A 95 -0.36 13.90 10.67
C ASP A 95 0.72 13.50 9.64
N LEU A 96 0.45 13.79 8.38
CA LEU A 96 1.27 13.48 7.21
C LEU A 96 1.78 14.76 6.53
N ARG A 97 2.20 15.75 7.34
CA ARG A 97 2.75 17.04 6.84
C ARG A 97 4.16 16.91 6.29
N ILE A 98 4.47 17.74 5.29
CA ILE A 98 5.79 17.85 4.66
C ILE A 98 6.25 19.31 4.72
N THR A 99 7.41 19.59 5.34
CA THR A 99 8.00 20.93 5.43
C THR A 99 8.00 21.64 4.08
N GLY A 100 7.53 22.89 4.07
CA GLY A 100 7.51 23.74 2.88
C GLY A 100 6.35 23.47 1.93
N GLN A 101 5.59 22.38 2.10
CA GLN A 101 4.41 22.08 1.29
C GLN A 101 3.13 22.53 1.97
N ARG A 102 2.10 22.86 1.18
CA ARG A 102 0.74 23.05 1.71
C ARG A 102 0.20 21.71 2.17
N PHE A 103 -0.79 21.72 3.04
CA PHE A 103 -1.41 20.49 3.52
C PHE A 103 -2.92 20.66 3.65
N LEU A 104 -3.65 19.60 3.35
CA LEU A 104 -5.08 19.50 3.58
C LEU A 104 -5.35 19.10 5.03
N VAL A 105 -6.39 19.67 5.60
CA VAL A 105 -7.00 19.23 6.85
C VAL A 105 -8.37 18.65 6.51
N LEU A 106 -8.52 17.34 6.75
CA LEU A 106 -9.75 16.59 6.47
C LEU A 106 -10.37 16.18 7.80
N GLY A 107 -11.59 16.60 8.08
CA GLY A 107 -12.35 16.17 9.25
C GLY A 107 -13.40 15.13 8.87
N PHE A 108 -13.43 14.01 9.59
CA PHE A 108 -14.43 12.96 9.41
C PHE A 108 -15.34 12.85 10.63
N ARG A 109 -16.64 12.73 10.38
CA ARG A 109 -17.63 12.48 11.43
C ARG A 109 -17.50 11.05 11.98
N PRO A 110 -17.87 10.82 13.25
CA PRO A 110 -17.80 9.48 13.83
C PRO A 110 -18.75 8.53 13.08
N GLN A 111 -18.28 7.30 12.86
CA GLN A 111 -19.04 6.24 12.19
C GLN A 111 -19.48 5.22 13.23
N VAL A 112 -20.77 4.92 13.27
CA VAL A 112 -21.31 3.77 14.00
C VAL A 112 -21.40 2.63 13.00
N ASP A 113 -20.82 1.48 13.34
CA ASP A 113 -20.96 0.26 12.57
C ASP A 113 -22.43 -0.21 12.56
N ASP A 114 -22.89 -0.83 11.47
CA ASP A 114 -24.25 -1.40 11.37
C ASP A 114 -24.52 -2.50 12.42
N HIS A 115 -23.47 -2.94 13.13
CA HIS A 115 -23.51 -3.97 14.16
C HIS A 115 -23.48 -3.38 15.58
N GLY A 116 -23.31 -2.07 15.75
CA GLY A 116 -23.42 -1.35 17.02
C GLY A 116 -22.37 -1.70 18.07
N VAL A 117 -21.21 -2.25 17.69
CA VAL A 117 -20.20 -2.76 18.64
C VAL A 117 -18.99 -1.83 18.75
N GLU A 118 -18.65 -1.04 17.73
CA GLU A 118 -17.49 -0.15 17.81
C GLU A 118 -17.68 1.16 17.01
N ALA A 119 -17.85 2.28 17.73
CA ALA A 119 -17.94 3.60 17.12
C ALA A 119 -16.53 4.12 16.77
N VAL A 120 -16.25 4.33 15.48
CA VAL A 120 -15.05 5.03 15.04
C VAL A 120 -15.17 6.49 15.47
N PRO A 121 -14.26 7.03 16.30
CA PRO A 121 -14.36 8.40 16.79
C PRO A 121 -14.14 9.41 15.65
N ALA A 122 -14.61 10.64 15.86
CA ALA A 122 -14.31 11.74 14.95
C ALA A 122 -12.79 11.88 14.79
N GLU A 123 -12.32 11.93 13.55
CA GLU A 123 -10.89 11.97 13.24
C GLU A 123 -10.55 13.15 12.33
N THR A 124 -9.33 13.67 12.48
CA THR A 124 -8.83 14.77 11.65
C THR A 124 -7.48 14.39 11.07
N TRP A 125 -7.40 14.39 9.74
CA TRP A 125 -6.19 14.10 8.98
C TRP A 125 -5.53 15.38 8.48
N ARG A 126 -4.20 15.42 8.50
CA ARG A 126 -3.38 16.50 7.94
C ARG A 126 -2.47 15.90 6.88
N VAL A 127 -2.69 16.18 5.60
CA VAL A 127 -1.96 15.50 4.53
C VAL A 127 -1.23 16.51 3.65
N GLY A 128 0.08 16.37 3.50
CA GLY A 128 0.88 17.21 2.61
C GLY A 128 0.44 17.06 1.15
N VAL A 129 0.28 18.18 0.45
CA VAL A 129 -0.16 18.23 -0.94
C VAL A 129 0.76 19.13 -1.76
N VAL A 130 1.22 18.63 -2.90
CA VAL A 130 1.97 19.41 -3.88
C VAL A 130 0.98 20.17 -4.75
N HIS A 131 0.64 21.41 -4.37
CA HIS A 131 -0.40 22.19 -5.06
C HIS A 131 -0.09 22.47 -6.55
N SER A 132 1.19 22.42 -6.95
CA SER A 132 1.60 22.58 -8.35
C SER A 132 1.42 21.33 -9.19
N ASP A 133 1.05 20.19 -8.60
CA ASP A 133 0.75 18.95 -9.31
C ASP A 133 -0.71 18.96 -9.77
N PRO A 134 -0.99 18.86 -11.09
CA PRO A 134 -2.35 18.81 -11.62
C PRO A 134 -3.21 17.67 -11.04
N ALA A 135 -2.61 16.50 -10.75
CA ALA A 135 -3.33 15.38 -10.16
C ALA A 135 -3.77 15.69 -8.72
N ALA A 136 -2.89 16.37 -7.96
CA ALA A 136 -3.19 16.78 -6.61
C ALA A 136 -4.25 17.89 -6.54
N ALA A 137 -4.26 18.80 -7.52
CA ALA A 137 -5.27 19.87 -7.62
C ALA A 137 -6.68 19.30 -7.84
N GLU A 138 -6.83 18.35 -8.75
CA GLU A 138 -8.12 17.69 -9.03
C GLU A 138 -8.66 16.95 -7.80
N VAL A 139 -7.79 16.24 -7.06
CA VAL A 139 -8.18 15.57 -5.82
C VAL A 139 -8.67 16.57 -4.77
N VAL A 140 -7.99 17.72 -4.62
CA VAL A 140 -8.39 18.80 -3.69
C VAL A 140 -9.76 19.37 -4.09
N ASP A 141 -9.99 19.60 -5.38
CA ASP A 141 -11.23 20.20 -5.87
C ASP A 141 -12.43 19.25 -5.70
N ARG A 142 -12.24 17.94 -5.88
CA ARG A 142 -13.27 16.93 -5.57
C ARG A 142 -13.59 16.84 -4.08
N LEU A 143 -12.58 16.87 -3.22
CA LEU A 143 -12.81 16.85 -1.78
C LEU A 143 -13.64 18.08 -1.35
N ARG A 144 -13.34 19.25 -1.93
CA ARG A 144 -14.08 20.50 -1.67
C ARG A 144 -15.48 20.53 -2.26
N SER A 145 -15.73 19.84 -3.38
CA SER A 145 -17.07 19.77 -3.97
C SER A 145 -18.02 18.91 -3.13
N VAL A 146 -17.49 17.92 -2.41
CA VAL A 146 -18.26 17.04 -1.53
C VAL A 146 -18.47 17.66 -0.14
N ALA A 147 -17.46 18.31 0.42
CA ALA A 147 -17.54 18.99 1.71
C ALA A 147 -17.06 20.44 1.57
N PRO A 148 -17.95 21.45 1.73
CA PRO A 148 -17.55 22.85 1.62
C PRO A 148 -16.56 23.24 2.71
N GLU A 149 -15.75 24.25 2.43
CA GLU A 149 -14.73 24.74 3.35
C GLU A 149 -15.36 25.11 4.70
N ALA A 150 -14.83 24.53 5.78
CA ALA A 150 -15.27 24.89 7.13
C ALA A 150 -14.99 26.38 7.35
N LYS A 151 -16.06 27.18 7.49
CA LYS A 151 -15.94 28.56 7.94
C LYS A 151 -15.14 28.56 9.24
N PRO A 152 -14.15 29.45 9.41
CA PRO A 152 -13.45 29.57 10.67
C PRO A 152 -14.45 29.82 11.79
N ASP A 153 -14.40 28.98 12.81
CA ASP A 153 -15.18 29.07 14.04
C ASP A 153 -15.01 30.47 14.67
N PRO A 154 -16.10 31.25 14.89
CA PRO A 154 -16.04 32.60 15.42
C PRO A 154 -15.72 32.66 16.93
N THR A 155 -15.42 31.53 17.58
CA THR A 155 -15.17 31.49 19.02
C THR A 155 -13.72 31.82 19.39
N ARG A 156 -13.24 33.01 18.99
CA ARG A 156 -12.13 33.72 19.64
C ARG A 156 -12.29 35.23 19.43
N PRO A 157 -12.48 36.03 20.50
CA PRO A 157 -12.73 37.46 20.36
C PRO A 157 -11.42 38.20 20.07
N ASP A 158 -11.37 38.97 18.99
CA ASP A 158 -10.43 40.09 18.84
C ASP A 158 -11.27 41.35 18.56
N PRO A 159 -11.08 42.46 19.29
CA PRO A 159 -11.99 43.58 19.28
C PRO A 159 -11.57 44.56 18.20
N ARG A 160 -12.42 44.78 17.21
CA ARG A 160 -12.65 46.09 16.55
C ARG A 160 -13.69 45.96 15.45
N GLN A 161 -14.71 46.82 15.57
CA GLN A 161 -15.56 47.36 14.51
C GLN A 161 -16.52 46.33 13.87
N GLY A 162 -17.84 46.47 13.91
CA GLY A 162 -18.68 47.67 13.89
C GLY A 162 -19.73 47.42 12.81
N ASP A 163 -20.90 46.96 13.22
CA ASP A 163 -22.10 46.66 12.40
C ASP A 163 -22.86 47.97 12.04
N PRO A 164 -24.00 47.98 11.31
CA PRO A 164 -24.47 47.15 10.19
C PRO A 164 -24.96 48.03 9.01
N THR A 165 -25.38 47.44 7.88
CA THR A 165 -26.66 47.81 7.22
C THR A 165 -27.15 46.70 6.28
N GLN A 166 -28.42 46.32 6.51
CA GLN A 166 -29.25 45.37 5.77
C GLN A 166 -29.64 45.86 4.37
N THR A 167 -29.92 44.94 3.44
CA THR A 167 -31.23 44.89 2.75
C THR A 167 -31.45 43.57 1.99
N ARG A 168 -32.63 43.00 2.20
CA ARG A 168 -33.28 41.90 1.44
C ARG A 168 -34.31 42.55 0.50
N PRO A 169 -34.65 41.98 -0.68
CA PRO A 169 -35.86 41.12 -0.81
C PRO A 169 -35.65 39.94 -1.80
N THR A 170 -36.10 38.71 -1.54
CA THR A 170 -37.46 38.10 -1.71
C THR A 170 -37.82 37.71 -3.17
N GLN A 171 -37.80 36.39 -3.41
CA GLN A 171 -38.66 35.51 -4.25
C GLN A 171 -38.94 35.83 -5.72
N THR A 172 -38.95 34.78 -6.59
CA THR A 172 -40.16 34.10 -7.13
C THR A 172 -39.75 33.16 -8.29
N GLY A 173 -40.18 31.88 -8.29
CA GLY A 173 -40.11 30.93 -9.44
C GLY A 173 -41.11 31.29 -10.56
N PRO A 174 -41.40 30.47 -11.60
CA PRO A 174 -41.54 29.00 -11.56
C PRO A 174 -41.04 28.22 -12.82
N SER A 175 -41.15 26.88 -12.75
CA SER A 175 -41.55 25.85 -13.76
C SER A 175 -41.31 26.07 -15.28
N ALA A 176 -41.04 25.09 -16.16
CA ALA A 176 -41.10 23.63 -16.17
C ALA A 176 -40.49 23.12 -17.51
N GLU A 177 -40.00 21.89 -17.51
CA GLU A 177 -40.22 20.83 -18.53
C GLU A 177 -39.85 21.05 -20.03
N SER A 178 -38.89 20.24 -20.51
CA SER A 178 -38.93 19.69 -21.87
C SER A 178 -38.26 18.32 -21.92
N ILE A 179 -38.99 17.37 -22.52
CA ILE A 179 -38.72 15.94 -22.63
C ILE A 179 -38.43 15.60 -24.11
N ARG A 180 -37.52 14.62 -24.32
CA ARG A 180 -37.20 13.81 -25.54
C ARG A 180 -36.27 14.47 -26.57
N THR A 181 -35.24 13.76 -27.06
CA THR A 181 -35.36 12.58 -27.93
C THR A 181 -34.16 11.62 -27.82
N ASP A 182 -34.45 10.32 -27.91
CA ASP A 182 -33.54 9.19 -28.06
C ASP A 182 -32.69 9.27 -29.35
N GLU A 183 -31.38 9.02 -29.23
CA GLU A 183 -30.56 8.38 -30.25
C GLU A 183 -29.31 7.76 -29.58
N GLU A 184 -29.29 6.42 -29.52
CA GLU A 184 -28.15 5.49 -29.44
C GLU A 184 -26.95 5.86 -28.54
N ARG A 185 -26.98 5.43 -27.26
CA ARG A 185 -25.81 5.46 -26.35
C ARG A 185 -25.18 4.07 -26.17
N PRO A 186 -23.84 3.94 -26.26
CA PRO A 186 -23.15 2.74 -25.79
C PRO A 186 -23.30 2.63 -24.26
N VAL A 187 -23.62 1.43 -23.78
CA VAL A 187 -23.79 1.13 -22.35
C VAL A 187 -22.47 1.43 -21.62
N PRO A 188 -22.42 2.35 -20.65
CA PRO A 188 -21.21 2.57 -19.86
C PRO A 188 -21.04 1.43 -18.85
N PRO A 189 -19.82 0.89 -18.65
CA PRO A 189 -19.56 0.04 -17.50
C PRO A 189 -19.63 0.90 -16.23
N SER A 190 -20.60 0.58 -15.35
CA SER A 190 -20.77 1.15 -14.02
C SER A 190 -19.86 0.45 -13.02
N GLY A 191 -18.78 1.13 -12.65
CA GLY A 191 -17.89 0.82 -11.54
C GLY A 191 -17.09 2.08 -11.15
N PRO A 192 -16.66 2.22 -9.88
CA PRO A 192 -15.98 3.42 -9.40
C PRO A 192 -14.60 3.57 -10.05
N ARG A 193 -14.45 4.59 -10.89
CA ARG A 193 -13.24 4.80 -11.70
C ARG A 193 -12.17 5.52 -10.88
N ILE A 194 -10.96 4.95 -10.83
CA ILE A 194 -9.76 5.74 -10.56
C ILE A 194 -9.63 6.75 -11.71
N VAL A 195 -9.39 8.02 -11.37
CA VAL A 195 -9.43 9.20 -12.25
C VAL A 195 -8.79 8.93 -13.62
N ASP A 196 -9.52 9.25 -14.70
CA ASP A 196 -9.00 9.26 -16.08
C ASP A 196 -7.78 10.19 -16.14
N ALA A 197 -6.66 9.67 -16.61
CA ALA A 197 -5.45 10.44 -16.68
C ALA A 197 -5.65 11.64 -17.63
N GLY A 198 -5.55 12.86 -17.08
CA GLY A 198 -5.84 14.10 -17.82
C GLY A 198 -5.03 14.29 -19.11
N SER A 199 -3.99 13.49 -19.35
CA SER A 199 -3.23 13.42 -20.61
C SER A 199 -2.81 11.97 -20.95
N ASP A 200 -2.49 11.71 -22.22
CA ASP A 200 -1.99 10.40 -22.67
C ASP A 200 -0.66 10.04 -21.99
N GLU A 201 0.19 11.04 -21.78
CA GLU A 201 1.47 10.88 -21.07
C GLU A 201 1.26 10.52 -19.59
N ALA A 202 0.20 11.05 -18.96
CA ALA A 202 -0.17 10.65 -17.60
C ALA A 202 -0.77 9.24 -17.57
N ALA A 203 -1.59 8.88 -18.58
CA ALA A 203 -2.15 7.53 -18.71
C ALA A 203 -1.05 6.48 -18.87
N GLU A 204 -0.05 6.78 -19.71
CA GLU A 204 1.10 5.92 -19.93
C GLU A 204 1.89 5.71 -18.64
N ARG A 205 2.20 6.78 -17.90
CA ARG A 205 2.90 6.67 -16.61
C ARG A 205 2.12 5.88 -15.55
N LEU A 206 0.81 6.09 -15.47
CA LEU A 206 -0.04 5.36 -14.53
C LEU A 206 -0.13 3.88 -14.90
N TRP A 207 -0.18 3.58 -16.20
CA TRP A 207 -0.15 2.21 -16.72
C TRP A 207 1.19 1.51 -16.45
N GLU A 208 2.33 2.20 -16.65
CA GLU A 208 3.66 1.67 -16.31
C GLU A 208 3.76 1.34 -14.83
N GLU A 209 3.27 2.23 -13.97
CA GLU A 209 3.25 2.02 -12.54
C GLU A 209 2.31 0.88 -12.12
N ALA A 210 1.14 0.75 -12.75
CA ALA A 210 0.26 -0.40 -12.55
C ALA A 210 0.94 -1.72 -12.95
N THR A 211 1.72 -1.72 -14.03
CA THR A 211 2.52 -2.87 -14.46
C THR A 211 3.58 -3.25 -13.43
N ARG A 212 4.32 -2.27 -12.89
CA ARG A 212 5.29 -2.53 -11.81
C ARG A 212 4.65 -3.17 -10.58
N ARG A 213 3.48 -2.68 -10.17
CA ARG A 213 2.74 -3.24 -9.02
C ARG A 213 2.21 -4.64 -9.29
N HIS A 214 1.72 -4.89 -10.50
CA HIS A 214 1.30 -6.24 -10.90
C HIS A 214 2.48 -7.22 -10.83
N ASP A 215 3.65 -6.82 -11.34
CA ASP A 215 4.87 -7.65 -11.26
C ASP A 215 5.36 -7.89 -9.83
N GLU A 216 5.18 -6.92 -8.94
CA GLU A 216 5.46 -7.08 -7.51
C GLU A 216 4.54 -8.13 -6.88
N ILE A 217 3.23 -8.05 -7.13
CA ILE A 217 2.25 -9.01 -6.62
C ILE A 217 2.54 -10.42 -7.16
N LEU A 218 2.85 -10.55 -8.46
CA LEU A 218 3.20 -11.85 -9.06
C LEU A 218 4.47 -12.44 -8.46
N ARG A 219 5.47 -11.60 -8.14
CA ARG A 219 6.70 -12.05 -7.48
C ARG A 219 6.43 -12.54 -6.06
N ASP A 220 5.63 -11.79 -5.31
CA ASP A 220 5.29 -12.13 -3.93
C ASP A 220 4.43 -13.41 -3.88
N TYR A 221 3.39 -13.49 -4.71
CA TYR A 221 2.56 -14.67 -4.84
C TYR A 221 3.33 -15.89 -5.33
N GLY A 222 4.18 -15.72 -6.35
CA GLY A 222 5.02 -16.79 -6.90
C GLY A 222 5.98 -17.41 -5.86
N ALA A 223 6.36 -16.67 -4.81
CA ALA A 223 7.13 -17.26 -3.71
C ALA A 223 6.36 -18.39 -3.00
N TYR A 224 5.04 -18.24 -2.81
CA TYR A 224 4.20 -19.26 -2.19
C TYR A 224 3.94 -20.47 -3.10
N GLU A 225 3.93 -20.25 -4.42
CA GLU A 225 3.74 -21.35 -5.39
C GLU A 225 5.01 -22.16 -5.63
N LEU A 226 6.19 -21.56 -5.44
CA LEU A 226 7.47 -22.18 -5.79
C LEU A 226 8.23 -22.73 -4.58
N ALA A 227 8.04 -22.18 -3.38
CA ALA A 227 8.83 -22.52 -2.20
C ALA A 227 8.10 -23.57 -1.31
N PRO A 228 8.59 -24.83 -1.22
CA PRO A 228 7.93 -25.85 -0.43
C PRO A 228 7.82 -25.53 1.07
N ASP A 229 8.76 -24.75 1.63
CA ASP A 229 8.69 -24.30 3.03
C ASP A 229 7.51 -23.35 3.29
N LEU A 230 7.22 -22.45 2.34
CA LEU A 230 6.08 -21.55 2.45
C LEU A 230 4.76 -22.32 2.30
N LEU A 231 4.68 -23.28 1.38
CA LEU A 231 3.54 -24.19 1.26
C LEU A 231 3.28 -24.92 2.58
N LEU A 232 4.31 -25.51 3.19
CA LEU A 232 4.16 -26.27 4.43
C LEU A 232 3.78 -25.38 5.63
N ARG A 233 4.24 -24.14 5.65
CA ARG A 233 4.03 -23.20 6.76
C ARG A 233 2.73 -22.42 6.65
N PHE A 234 2.33 -22.05 5.43
CA PHE A 234 1.18 -21.18 5.13
C PHE A 234 0.35 -21.74 3.97
N PRO A 235 -0.14 -22.99 4.05
CA PRO A 235 -0.90 -23.61 2.96
C PRO A 235 -2.18 -22.85 2.62
N ALA A 236 -2.77 -22.15 3.59
CA ALA A 236 -3.95 -21.30 3.39
C ALA A 236 -3.76 -20.16 2.36
N VAL A 237 -2.53 -19.75 2.03
CA VAL A 237 -2.30 -18.64 1.08
C VAL A 237 -2.56 -19.08 -0.37
N THR A 238 -2.42 -20.37 -0.67
CA THR A 238 -2.57 -20.94 -2.02
C THR A 238 -3.75 -21.91 -2.14
N ASP A 239 -4.43 -22.24 -1.04
CA ASP A 239 -5.57 -23.14 -1.06
C ASP A 239 -6.80 -22.48 -1.70
N VAL A 240 -7.07 -22.87 -2.96
CA VAL A 240 -8.20 -22.38 -3.75
C VAL A 240 -9.57 -22.71 -3.18
N THR A 241 -9.67 -23.55 -2.15
CA THR A 241 -10.93 -23.81 -1.46
C THR A 241 -11.33 -22.67 -0.51
N LEU A 242 -10.39 -21.80 -0.15
CA LEU A 242 -10.62 -20.66 0.73
C LEU A 242 -11.05 -19.41 -0.06
N GLU A 243 -12.12 -18.76 0.41
CA GLU A 243 -12.71 -17.58 -0.24
C GLU A 243 -11.70 -16.44 -0.50
N PRO A 244 -10.82 -16.04 0.44
CA PRO A 244 -9.83 -14.99 0.16
C PRO A 244 -8.88 -15.32 -1.01
N VAL A 245 -8.56 -16.61 -1.19
CA VAL A 245 -7.72 -17.08 -2.31
C VAL A 245 -8.51 -17.02 -3.61
N GLN A 246 -9.77 -17.46 -3.61
CA GLN A 246 -10.64 -17.38 -4.80
C GLN A 246 -10.83 -15.93 -5.27
N GLU A 247 -11.10 -15.01 -4.35
CA GLU A 247 -11.24 -13.58 -4.67
C GLU A 247 -9.94 -12.99 -5.24
N PHE A 248 -8.78 -13.44 -4.74
CA PHE A 248 -7.48 -13.05 -5.27
C PHE A 248 -7.28 -13.59 -6.70
N GLN A 249 -7.56 -14.87 -6.94
CA GLN A 249 -7.41 -15.48 -8.27
C GLN A 249 -8.31 -14.80 -9.31
N LEU A 250 -9.58 -14.52 -8.97
CA LEU A 250 -10.49 -13.78 -9.86
C LEU A 250 -9.97 -12.38 -10.19
N ALA A 251 -9.41 -11.67 -9.20
CA ALA A 251 -8.83 -10.35 -9.43
C ALA A 251 -7.54 -10.42 -10.26
N LEU A 252 -6.77 -11.51 -10.11
CA LEU A 252 -5.54 -11.75 -10.88
C LEU A 252 -5.86 -12.02 -12.35
N ASP A 253 -6.87 -12.85 -12.61
CA ASP A 253 -7.35 -13.15 -13.96
C ASP A 253 -7.82 -11.87 -14.67
N GLU A 254 -8.63 -11.04 -13.99
CA GLU A 254 -9.12 -9.76 -14.53
C GLU A 254 -7.97 -8.79 -14.87
N ALA A 255 -7.01 -8.62 -13.95
CA ALA A 255 -5.84 -7.77 -14.21
C ALA A 255 -4.96 -8.32 -15.35
N THR A 256 -4.80 -9.65 -15.42
CA THR A 256 -4.02 -10.32 -16.46
C THR A 256 -4.68 -10.18 -17.83
N ALA A 257 -6.00 -10.29 -17.94
CA ALA A 257 -6.74 -10.10 -19.19
C ALA A 257 -6.58 -8.68 -19.77
N LEU A 258 -6.44 -7.68 -18.90
CA LEU A 258 -6.27 -6.29 -19.30
C LEU A 258 -4.82 -5.92 -19.64
N ARG A 259 -3.86 -6.69 -19.12
CA ARG A 259 -2.42 -6.46 -19.29
C ARG A 259 -2.00 -6.51 -20.76
N THR A 260 -1.08 -5.63 -21.13
CA THR A 260 -0.45 -5.56 -22.45
C THR A 260 1.06 -5.45 -22.31
N ASP A 261 1.83 -5.81 -23.32
CA ASP A 261 3.31 -5.71 -23.28
C ASP A 261 3.81 -4.26 -23.37
N ARG A 262 3.01 -3.41 -24.02
CA ARG A 262 3.26 -1.98 -24.23
C ARG A 262 1.99 -1.19 -23.96
N TYR A 263 2.13 0.11 -23.74
CA TYR A 263 1.00 1.01 -23.54
C TYR A 263 -0.03 0.83 -24.67
N PRO A 264 -1.32 0.61 -24.36
CA PRO A 264 -2.32 0.22 -25.36
C PRO A 264 -2.76 1.37 -26.29
N GLY A 265 -2.25 2.60 -26.11
CA GLY A 265 -2.70 3.76 -26.88
C GLY A 265 -4.14 4.20 -26.57
N SER A 266 -4.76 3.61 -25.54
CA SER A 266 -6.14 3.88 -25.12
C SER A 266 -6.17 4.16 -23.63
N ARG A 267 -6.53 5.41 -23.26
CA ARG A 267 -6.65 5.84 -21.85
C ARG A 267 -7.65 4.99 -21.08
N ALA A 268 -8.83 4.75 -21.67
CA ALA A 268 -9.86 3.93 -21.05
C ALA A 268 -9.37 2.52 -20.70
N ARG A 269 -8.53 1.90 -21.55
CA ARG A 269 -7.94 0.58 -21.26
C ARG A 269 -6.86 0.68 -20.17
N ALA A 270 -6.03 1.73 -20.21
CA ALA A 270 -5.03 1.98 -19.18
C ALA A 270 -5.67 2.18 -17.79
N ASP A 271 -6.74 2.97 -17.72
CA ASP A 271 -7.50 3.20 -16.49
C ASP A 271 -8.17 1.92 -15.97
N ALA A 272 -8.78 1.13 -16.87
CA ALA A 272 -9.38 -0.15 -16.51
C ALA A 272 -8.33 -1.11 -15.92
N TYR A 273 -7.14 -1.18 -16.55
CA TYR A 273 -6.04 -1.98 -16.03
C TYR A 273 -5.55 -1.48 -14.67
N GLN A 274 -5.40 -0.16 -14.50
CA GLN A 274 -5.03 0.43 -13.21
C GLN A 274 -6.03 0.08 -12.10
N GLN A 275 -7.33 0.15 -12.40
CA GLN A 275 -8.40 -0.21 -11.46
C GLN A 275 -8.35 -1.69 -11.10
N ALA A 276 -8.17 -2.57 -12.08
CA ALA A 276 -8.03 -4.00 -11.86
C ALA A 276 -6.81 -4.33 -10.99
N VAL A 277 -5.64 -3.70 -11.24
CA VAL A 277 -4.44 -3.87 -10.41
C VAL A 277 -4.65 -3.35 -8.99
N ALA A 278 -5.38 -2.26 -8.80
CA ALA A 278 -5.71 -1.76 -7.47
C ALA A 278 -6.60 -2.73 -6.68
N VAL A 279 -7.59 -3.35 -7.35
CA VAL A 279 -8.42 -4.42 -6.78
C VAL A 279 -7.55 -5.64 -6.45
N LEU A 280 -6.75 -6.11 -7.40
CA LEU A 280 -5.82 -7.23 -7.23
C LEU A 280 -4.92 -7.03 -6.01
N ARG A 281 -4.34 -5.84 -5.84
CA ARG A 281 -3.49 -5.54 -4.67
C ARG A 281 -4.25 -5.68 -3.36
N ARG A 282 -5.49 -5.18 -3.28
CA ARG A 282 -6.30 -5.31 -2.06
C ARG A 282 -6.62 -6.77 -1.75
N ARG A 283 -7.01 -7.54 -2.77
CA ARG A 283 -7.32 -8.97 -2.61
C ARG A 283 -6.07 -9.78 -2.23
N TRP A 284 -4.91 -9.46 -2.81
CA TRP A 284 -3.64 -10.07 -2.44
C TRP A 284 -3.31 -9.84 -0.95
N ILE A 285 -3.37 -8.59 -0.49
CA ILE A 285 -3.10 -8.26 0.92
C ILE A 285 -4.06 -9.01 1.86
N ALA A 286 -5.34 -9.06 1.53
CA ALA A 286 -6.34 -9.77 2.32
C ALA A 286 -6.07 -11.29 2.35
N CYS A 287 -5.84 -11.89 1.19
CA CYS A 287 -5.47 -13.30 1.03
C CYS A 287 -4.23 -13.65 1.86
N GLU A 288 -3.13 -12.92 1.67
CA GLU A 288 -1.86 -13.20 2.33
C GLU A 288 -1.96 -13.00 3.85
N THR A 289 -2.65 -11.96 4.31
CA THR A 289 -2.85 -11.69 5.74
C THR A 289 -3.68 -12.79 6.38
N ASN A 290 -4.80 -13.17 5.76
CA ASN A 290 -5.65 -14.26 6.24
C ASN A 290 -4.89 -15.58 6.30
N GLY A 291 -4.20 -15.95 5.21
CA GLY A 291 -3.45 -17.20 5.14
C GLY A 291 -2.31 -17.27 6.16
N LYS A 292 -1.60 -16.17 6.41
CA LYS A 292 -0.58 -16.08 7.49
C LYS A 292 -1.18 -16.14 8.88
N GLN A 293 -2.40 -15.61 9.07
CA GLN A 293 -3.08 -15.60 10.36
C GLN A 293 -3.58 -17.00 10.73
N ILE A 294 -4.26 -17.69 9.81
CA ILE A 294 -4.83 -19.02 10.08
C ILE A 294 -3.79 -20.14 9.96
N LYS A 295 -2.79 -20.00 9.07
CA LYS A 295 -1.73 -20.98 8.83
C LYS A 295 -2.29 -22.36 8.46
N THR A 296 -2.36 -23.27 9.43
CA THR A 296 -2.86 -24.64 9.31
C THR A 296 -4.11 -24.89 10.18
N SER A 297 -4.60 -23.88 10.91
CA SER A 297 -5.67 -24.05 11.91
C SER A 297 -7.03 -24.45 11.34
N TYR A 298 -7.22 -24.32 10.02
CA TYR A 298 -8.42 -24.74 9.30
C TYR A 298 -8.45 -26.25 8.99
N PHE A 299 -7.34 -26.96 9.18
CA PHE A 299 -7.29 -28.41 9.07
C PHE A 299 -7.72 -29.13 10.34
N GLN A 300 -8.00 -30.43 10.24
CA GLN A 300 -8.15 -31.28 11.43
C GLN A 300 -6.81 -31.46 12.17
N ALA A 301 -6.87 -31.72 13.48
CA ALA A 301 -5.68 -31.80 14.33
C ALA A 301 -4.63 -32.84 13.84
N SER A 302 -5.06 -33.94 13.24
CA SER A 302 -4.16 -34.94 12.64
C SER A 302 -3.39 -34.37 11.45
N ASP A 303 -4.09 -33.67 10.56
CA ASP A 303 -3.51 -33.10 9.34
C ASP A 303 -2.60 -31.90 9.67
N GLN A 304 -2.93 -31.15 10.72
CA GLN A 304 -2.04 -30.13 11.29
C GLN A 304 -0.72 -30.75 11.79
N ALA A 305 -0.80 -31.87 12.52
CA ALA A 305 0.39 -32.55 13.03
C ALA A 305 1.27 -33.12 11.91
N ASP A 306 0.65 -33.59 10.81
CA ASP A 306 1.36 -34.08 9.63
C ASP A 306 2.12 -32.94 8.92
N LEU A 307 1.51 -31.77 8.72
CA LEU A 307 2.19 -30.60 8.15
C LEU A 307 3.31 -30.08 9.05
N ASP A 308 3.09 -30.01 10.36
CA ASP A 308 4.13 -29.63 11.33
C ASP A 308 5.33 -30.59 11.29
N ARG A 309 5.05 -31.89 11.14
CA ARG A 309 6.09 -32.91 10.99
C ARG A 309 6.83 -32.76 9.66
N ALA A 310 6.11 -32.55 8.56
CA ALA A 310 6.70 -32.31 7.25
C ALA A 310 7.61 -31.07 7.27
N LEU A 311 7.16 -29.96 7.86
CA LEU A 311 7.97 -28.74 7.99
C LEU A 311 9.26 -28.96 8.79
N LYS A 312 9.19 -29.71 9.91
CA LYS A 312 10.39 -30.05 10.70
C LYS A 312 11.37 -30.91 9.89
N LEU A 313 10.87 -31.93 9.19
CA LEU A 313 11.69 -32.79 8.34
C LEU A 313 12.34 -31.99 7.20
N TYR A 314 11.59 -31.08 6.58
CA TYR A 314 12.11 -30.20 5.53
C TYR A 314 13.24 -29.31 6.05
N ASN A 315 13.05 -28.66 7.20
CA ASN A 315 14.08 -27.83 7.82
C ASN A 315 15.32 -28.65 8.21
N HIS A 316 15.14 -29.88 8.71
CA HIS A 316 16.26 -30.79 8.97
C HIS A 316 17.02 -31.15 7.69
N ALA A 317 16.32 -31.43 6.59
CA ALA A 317 16.92 -31.69 5.29
C ALA A 317 17.74 -30.49 4.80
N GLN A 318 17.20 -29.27 4.88
CA GLN A 318 17.92 -28.05 4.48
C GLN A 318 19.17 -27.80 5.34
N SER A 319 19.12 -28.14 6.63
CA SER A 319 20.25 -27.94 7.54
C SER A 319 21.31 -29.04 7.50
N SER A 320 20.96 -30.24 7.01
CA SER A 320 21.89 -31.36 6.96
C SER A 320 22.89 -31.21 5.82
N THR A 321 24.15 -31.58 6.07
CA THR A 321 25.20 -31.64 5.05
C THR A 321 25.42 -33.06 4.52
N ALA A 322 24.71 -34.05 5.07
CA ALA A 322 24.83 -35.45 4.67
C ALA A 322 23.78 -35.80 3.59
N PRO A 323 24.19 -36.10 2.33
CA PRO A 323 23.24 -36.34 1.24
C PRO A 323 22.24 -37.48 1.53
N ALA A 324 22.68 -38.53 2.23
CA ALA A 324 21.81 -39.65 2.61
C ALA A 324 20.70 -39.25 3.60
N GLU A 325 20.98 -38.33 4.51
CA GLU A 325 19.98 -37.78 5.44
C GLU A 325 19.02 -36.86 4.71
N GLN A 326 19.53 -35.98 3.84
CA GLN A 326 18.70 -35.10 3.01
C GLN A 326 17.69 -35.90 2.18
N ALA A 327 18.15 -36.96 1.49
CA ALA A 327 17.28 -37.82 0.68
C ALA A 327 16.19 -38.49 1.53
N THR A 328 16.54 -38.94 2.74
CA THR A 328 15.61 -39.57 3.66
C THR A 328 14.56 -38.57 4.16
N TYR A 329 14.96 -37.36 4.53
CA TYR A 329 14.06 -36.34 5.03
C TYR A 329 13.15 -35.79 3.93
N TYR A 330 13.69 -35.38 2.77
CA TYR A 330 12.87 -34.92 1.65
C TYR A 330 11.91 -36.00 1.14
N GLY A 331 12.35 -37.25 1.09
CA GLY A 331 11.48 -38.38 0.75
C GLY A 331 10.27 -38.50 1.67
N ARG A 332 10.48 -38.37 3.00
CA ARG A 332 9.37 -38.39 3.97
C ARG A 332 8.45 -37.18 3.86
N VAL A 333 8.99 -35.99 3.59
CA VAL A 333 8.17 -34.78 3.35
C VAL A 333 7.26 -34.99 2.15
N ARG A 334 7.83 -35.48 1.03
CA ARG A 334 7.07 -35.83 -0.16
C ARG A 334 5.95 -36.82 0.14
N ASP A 335 6.24 -37.91 0.85
CA ASP A 335 5.24 -38.94 1.13
C ASP A 335 4.07 -38.40 1.99
N ILE A 336 4.35 -37.51 2.96
CA ILE A 336 3.30 -36.83 3.74
C ILE A 336 2.44 -35.93 2.84
N VAL A 337 3.08 -35.05 2.04
CA VAL A 337 2.38 -34.11 1.16
C VAL A 337 1.52 -34.85 0.13
N THR A 338 2.05 -35.89 -0.50
CA THR A 338 1.31 -36.73 -1.45
C THR A 338 0.12 -37.40 -0.76
N THR A 339 0.30 -37.99 0.43
CA THR A 339 -0.81 -38.63 1.17
C THR A 339 -1.93 -37.64 1.51
N MET A 340 -1.58 -36.41 1.91
CA MET A 340 -2.58 -35.36 2.21
C MET A 340 -3.29 -34.86 0.95
N THR A 341 -2.57 -34.80 -0.18
CA THR A 341 -3.12 -34.41 -1.48
C THR A 341 -4.07 -35.47 -2.04
N ASP A 342 -3.69 -36.75 -1.96
CA ASP A 342 -4.51 -37.88 -2.40
C ASP A 342 -5.82 -38.00 -1.60
N ARG A 343 -5.79 -37.60 -0.31
CA ARG A 343 -6.97 -37.49 0.55
C ARG A 343 -7.86 -36.28 0.23
N GLY A 344 -7.40 -35.36 -0.63
CA GLY A 344 -8.10 -34.12 -0.96
C GLY A 344 -8.13 -33.11 0.19
N VAL A 345 -7.24 -33.22 1.17
CA VAL A 345 -7.17 -32.29 2.30
C VAL A 345 -6.25 -31.12 1.96
N LEU A 346 -5.10 -31.41 1.33
CA LEU A 346 -4.15 -30.39 0.89
C LEU A 346 -4.30 -30.18 -0.61
N HIS A 347 -4.35 -28.92 -1.06
CA HIS A 347 -4.40 -28.54 -2.47
C HIS A 347 -3.13 -27.77 -2.83
N PRO A 348 -1.96 -28.44 -2.92
CA PRO A 348 -0.71 -27.74 -3.15
C PRO A 348 -0.60 -27.29 -4.62
N PRO A 349 0.03 -26.14 -4.91
CA PRO A 349 0.37 -25.76 -6.27
C PRO A 349 1.28 -26.81 -6.93
N GLU A 350 1.00 -27.16 -8.19
CA GLU A 350 1.82 -28.11 -8.96
C GLU A 350 3.33 -27.75 -8.96
N PRO A 351 3.73 -26.47 -9.09
CA PRO A 351 5.15 -26.11 -9.06
C PRO A 351 5.83 -26.43 -7.72
N ALA A 352 5.17 -26.22 -6.58
CA ALA A 352 5.74 -26.54 -5.27
C ALA A 352 5.95 -28.06 -5.10
N VAL A 353 5.00 -28.86 -5.58
CA VAL A 353 5.13 -30.32 -5.59
C VAL A 353 6.27 -30.76 -6.50
N ALA A 354 6.37 -30.18 -7.70
CA ALA A 354 7.46 -30.45 -8.64
C ALA A 354 8.83 -30.11 -8.05
N GLU A 355 8.98 -28.97 -7.37
CA GLU A 355 10.21 -28.59 -6.69
C GLU A 355 10.54 -29.57 -5.55
N LEU A 356 9.54 -30.01 -4.77
CA LEU A 356 9.73 -31.03 -3.74
C LEU A 356 10.24 -32.36 -4.33
N HIS A 357 9.73 -32.77 -5.49
CA HIS A 357 10.25 -33.93 -6.22
C HIS A 357 11.68 -33.69 -6.72
N ALA A 358 11.99 -32.48 -7.21
CA ALA A 358 13.31 -32.13 -7.72
C ALA A 358 14.38 -32.10 -6.63
N VAL A 359 14.11 -31.52 -5.45
CA VAL A 359 15.04 -31.56 -4.29
C VAL A 359 15.25 -32.98 -3.80
N THR A 360 14.19 -33.80 -3.77
CA THR A 360 14.29 -35.22 -3.38
C THR A 360 15.19 -35.99 -4.34
N ARG A 361 15.01 -35.79 -5.66
CA ARG A 361 15.83 -36.46 -6.69
C ARG A 361 17.29 -36.07 -6.59
N ARG A 362 17.59 -34.77 -6.50
CA ARG A 362 18.95 -34.25 -6.34
C ARG A 362 19.65 -34.87 -5.13
N ALA A 363 18.95 -34.95 -3.99
CA ALA A 363 19.51 -35.56 -2.79
C ALA A 363 19.80 -37.07 -2.95
N ILE A 364 18.98 -37.81 -3.71
CA ILE A 364 19.22 -39.22 -4.01
C ILE A 364 20.43 -39.41 -4.95
N GLU A 365 20.56 -38.55 -5.96
CA GLU A 365 21.69 -38.59 -6.91
C GLU A 365 23.01 -38.26 -6.18
N SER A 366 23.04 -37.22 -5.37
CA SER A 366 24.23 -36.86 -4.56
C SER A 366 24.61 -37.91 -3.50
N ARG A 367 23.71 -38.82 -3.15
CA ARG A 367 24.02 -39.98 -2.29
C ARG A 367 24.79 -41.07 -3.07
N GLN A 368 24.61 -41.16 -4.38
CA GLN A 368 25.19 -42.20 -5.23
C GLN A 368 26.57 -41.82 -5.78
N GLU A 369 26.95 -40.54 -5.72
CA GLU A 369 28.29 -40.06 -6.07
C GLU A 369 29.28 -40.37 -4.93
N PRO A 370 30.40 -41.09 -5.22
CA PRO A 370 31.35 -41.58 -4.22
C PRO A 370 32.34 -40.54 -3.68
#